data_AF-A0A478FRP4-F1
#
_entry.id   AF-A0A478FRP4-F1
#
_cell.length_a   1.000
_cell.length_b   1.000
_cell.length_c   1.000
_cell.angle_alpha   90.00
_cell.angle_beta   90.00
_cell.angle_gamma   90.00
#
_symmetry.space_group_name_H-M   'P 1'
#
loop_
_entity.id
_entity.type
_entity.pdbx_description
1 polymer ?
#
loop_
_entity_poly.entity_id
_entity_poly.type
_entity_poly.pdbx_seq_one_letter_code
_entity_poly.pdbx_strand_id
1 'polypeptide(L)'
;MSTQAIGAAAAGTAVLGGGGVTIAYAAGAFSASKTQEEERDTYLTQAKKELQATKDYIGNDKTRIQGLLSSTSDTPAYKTTLSGVWGNMSETELKTKDSSLEKPADSEIQDSTKASSVADYVNKWCTHISNKQLDIVPTTSDANRNTWDAFKAACFADKTPPTAPGA
;
A
#
# COMPACT_ATOMS: atom_id res chain seq x y z
N MET A 1 3.90 -50.08 -31.53
CA MET A 1 3.18 -50.86 -30.50
C MET A 1 3.89 -50.63 -29.17
N SER A 2 3.08 -50.41 -28.13
CA SER A 2 3.28 -50.69 -26.70
C SER A 2 4.62 -50.39 -26.00
N THR A 3 4.52 -49.40 -25.12
CA THR A 3 4.92 -49.37 -23.70
C THR A 3 5.47 -50.65 -23.06
N GLN A 4 6.46 -50.45 -22.20
CA GLN A 4 6.61 -50.95 -20.81
C GLN A 4 7.90 -50.29 -20.26
N ALA A 5 7.87 -49.27 -19.40
CA ALA A 5 7.43 -49.27 -18.00
C ALA A 5 8.05 -50.43 -17.18
N ILE A 6 8.46 -50.08 -15.95
CA ILE A 6 9.01 -50.90 -14.86
C ILE A 6 10.57 -50.87 -14.83
N GLY A 7 11.23 -50.47 -13.75
CA GLY A 7 10.75 -50.33 -12.39
C GLY A 7 11.61 -49.41 -11.53
N ALA A 8 10.92 -48.77 -10.59
CA ALA A 8 11.50 -48.12 -9.44
C ALA A 8 12.28 -49.14 -8.60
N ALA A 9 13.51 -48.82 -8.27
CA ALA A 9 14.18 -49.33 -7.09
C ALA A 9 14.48 -48.13 -6.20
N ALA A 10 13.75 -48.04 -5.09
CA ALA A 10 14.05 -47.12 -4.01
C ALA A 10 15.34 -47.59 -3.31
N ALA A 11 16.31 -46.70 -3.17
CA ALA A 11 17.31 -46.74 -2.10
C ALA A 11 17.85 -45.32 -1.91
N GLY A 12 17.51 -44.72 -0.78
CA GLY A 12 17.90 -43.36 -0.44
C GLY A 12 19.40 -43.26 -0.18
N THR A 13 19.95 -42.08 -0.49
CA THR A 13 20.95 -41.36 0.31
C THR A 13 21.03 -39.95 -0.27
N ALA A 14 20.95 -38.95 0.60
CA ALA A 14 21.00 -37.54 0.25
C ALA A 14 22.30 -37.17 -0.48
N VAL A 15 22.18 -36.37 -1.53
CA VAL A 15 23.26 -35.47 -1.95
C VAL A 15 22.67 -34.07 -2.01
N LEU A 16 22.97 -33.32 -0.94
CA LEU A 16 23.04 -31.88 -0.96
C LEU A 16 23.90 -31.43 -2.14
N GLY A 17 23.42 -30.42 -2.85
CA GLY A 17 24.28 -29.50 -3.59
C GLY A 17 24.07 -29.50 -5.09
N GLY A 18 23.53 -28.37 -5.56
CA GLY A 18 23.97 -27.79 -6.82
C GLY A 18 23.07 -28.01 -8.03
N GLY A 19 22.29 -26.96 -8.35
CA GLY A 19 22.22 -26.50 -9.74
C GLY A 19 21.04 -26.98 -10.58
N GLY A 20 20.07 -26.09 -10.80
CA GLY A 20 19.46 -25.89 -12.11
C GLY A 20 17.94 -26.18 -12.21
N VAL A 21 17.14 -25.11 -12.26
CA VAL A 21 16.38 -24.57 -13.43
C VAL A 21 15.16 -25.37 -13.91
N THR A 22 13.96 -24.78 -13.78
CA THR A 22 12.95 -24.61 -14.86
C THR A 22 11.97 -23.44 -14.61
N ILE A 23 12.43 -22.23 -14.96
CA ILE A 23 11.81 -21.10 -15.69
C ILE A 23 10.26 -21.03 -15.88
N ALA A 24 9.68 -19.84 -15.64
CA ALA A 24 8.80 -19.15 -16.59
C ALA A 24 8.73 -17.63 -16.30
N TYR A 25 9.44 -16.85 -17.13
CA TYR A 25 9.48 -15.39 -17.13
C TYR A 25 8.23 -14.81 -17.81
N ALA A 26 7.55 -13.82 -17.21
CA ALA A 26 6.85 -12.76 -17.94
C ALA A 26 6.52 -11.54 -17.05
N ALA A 27 7.16 -10.41 -17.38
CA ALA A 27 6.84 -9.01 -17.09
C ALA A 27 7.02 -8.45 -15.65
N GLY A 28 8.09 -7.66 -15.48
CA GLY A 28 8.01 -6.40 -14.71
C GLY A 28 8.65 -6.33 -13.32
N ALA A 29 9.98 -6.45 -13.24
CA ALA A 29 10.86 -5.70 -12.33
C ALA A 29 10.36 -5.35 -10.91
N PHE A 30 10.54 -6.27 -9.96
CA PHE A 30 10.88 -5.89 -8.59
C PHE A 30 12.09 -6.70 -8.15
N SER A 31 13.19 -5.99 -7.91
CA SER A 31 14.46 -6.54 -7.46
C SER A 31 14.26 -7.37 -6.20
N ALA A 32 14.42 -8.69 -6.36
CA ALA A 32 14.51 -9.64 -5.27
C ALA A 32 15.84 -9.47 -4.56
N SER A 33 15.87 -8.60 -3.56
CA SER A 33 16.89 -8.64 -2.54
C SER A 33 16.27 -8.20 -1.23
N LYS A 34 15.59 -9.15 -0.57
CA LYS A 34 15.45 -9.13 0.88
C LYS A 34 15.70 -10.54 1.42
N THR A 35 16.86 -10.63 2.06
CA THR A 35 17.17 -11.53 3.17
C THR A 35 15.94 -11.79 4.02
N GLN A 36 15.79 -13.03 4.49
CA GLN A 36 14.77 -13.46 5.44
C GLN A 36 14.85 -12.62 6.74
N GLU A 37 14.22 -11.45 6.76
CA GLU A 37 13.62 -10.90 7.97
C GLU A 37 12.21 -11.51 8.02
N GLU A 38 11.77 -12.00 9.17
CA GLU A 38 10.35 -12.32 9.38
C GLU A 38 9.51 -11.16 8.83
N GLU A 39 8.82 -11.39 7.73
CA GLU A 39 7.99 -10.39 7.06
C GLU A 39 6.77 -10.17 7.95
N ARG A 40 6.95 -9.41 9.03
CA ARG A 40 5.85 -9.05 9.93
C ARG A 40 4.85 -8.28 9.09
N ASP A 41 3.60 -8.75 9.12
CA ASP A 41 2.56 -8.09 8.38
C ASP A 41 2.41 -6.66 8.90
N THR A 42 2.37 -5.70 7.98
CA THR A 42 2.23 -4.29 8.27
C THR A 42 0.90 -3.80 7.70
N TYR A 43 0.50 -2.59 8.08
CA TYR A 43 -0.64 -1.93 7.44
C TYR A 43 -0.53 -1.95 5.91
N LEU A 44 0.68 -1.72 5.37
CA LEU A 44 0.91 -1.71 3.93
C LEU A 44 0.76 -3.09 3.28
N THR A 45 1.38 -4.13 3.86
CA THR A 45 1.32 -5.47 3.27
C THR A 45 -0.10 -6.02 3.31
N GLN A 46 -0.81 -5.82 4.42
CA GLN A 46 -2.21 -6.21 4.54
C GLN A 46 -3.11 -5.43 3.59
N ALA A 47 -2.95 -4.10 3.49
CA ALA A 47 -3.83 -3.29 2.64
C ALA A 47 -3.57 -3.57 1.16
N LYS A 48 -2.33 -3.86 0.77
CA LYS A 48 -2.00 -4.33 -0.58
C LYS A 48 -2.66 -5.67 -0.88
N LYS A 49 -2.65 -6.64 0.05
CA LYS A 49 -3.34 -7.93 -0.15
C LYS A 49 -4.84 -7.72 -0.48
N GLU A 50 -5.49 -6.76 0.20
CA GLU A 50 -6.92 -6.46 -0.02
C GLU A 50 -7.18 -5.61 -1.27
N LEU A 51 -6.34 -4.60 -1.55
CA LEU A 51 -6.64 -3.53 -2.50
C LEU A 51 -5.82 -3.54 -3.79
N GLN A 52 -4.76 -4.36 -3.90
CA GLN A 52 -3.85 -4.34 -5.05
C GLN A 52 -4.53 -4.58 -6.40
N ALA A 53 -5.73 -5.15 -6.42
CA ALA A 53 -6.49 -5.35 -7.66
C ALA A 53 -7.03 -4.01 -8.20
N THR A 54 -7.54 -3.14 -7.33
CA THR A 54 -8.36 -1.98 -7.69
C THR A 54 -7.71 -0.62 -7.39
N LYS A 55 -6.84 -0.56 -6.38
CA LYS A 55 -6.20 0.68 -5.92
C LYS A 55 -4.68 0.55 -5.86
N ASP A 56 -4.00 1.68 -6.05
CA ASP A 56 -2.57 1.81 -5.82
C ASP A 56 -2.30 2.53 -4.51
N TYR A 57 -1.21 2.13 -3.84
CA TYR A 57 -0.67 2.90 -2.73
C TYR A 57 -0.07 4.21 -3.25
N ILE A 58 -0.56 5.33 -2.73
CA ILE A 58 -0.11 6.70 -3.04
C ILE A 58 0.56 7.38 -1.85
N GLY A 59 0.65 6.69 -0.70
CA GLY A 59 1.11 7.28 0.55
C GLY A 59 2.55 7.79 0.54
N ASN A 60 3.38 7.31 -0.39
CA ASN A 60 4.74 7.80 -0.61
C ASN A 60 4.87 8.78 -1.80
N ASP A 61 3.77 9.12 -2.46
CA ASP A 61 3.73 10.00 -3.63
C ASP A 61 2.95 11.29 -3.31
N LYS A 62 3.65 12.26 -2.73
CA LYS A 62 3.08 13.58 -2.40
C LYS A 62 2.51 14.26 -3.64
N THR A 63 3.16 14.13 -4.79
CA THR A 63 2.71 14.79 -6.03
C THR A 63 1.39 14.20 -6.51
N ARG A 64 1.22 12.88 -6.45
CA ARG A 64 -0.07 12.23 -6.75
C ARG A 64 -1.15 12.63 -5.76
N ILE A 65 -0.86 12.62 -4.46
CA ILE A 65 -1.83 13.08 -3.44
C ILE A 65 -2.23 14.54 -3.69
N GLN A 66 -1.27 15.42 -3.95
CA GLN A 66 -1.53 16.83 -4.24
C GLN A 66 -2.36 16.97 -5.52
N GLY A 67 -2.07 16.20 -6.58
CA GLY A 67 -2.87 16.18 -7.80
C GLY A 67 -4.34 15.82 -7.55
N LEU A 68 -4.59 14.80 -6.70
CA LEU A 68 -5.95 14.40 -6.30
C LEU A 68 -6.68 15.49 -5.49
N LEU A 69 -5.94 16.31 -4.73
CA LEU A 69 -6.44 17.45 -3.95
C LEU A 69 -6.58 18.74 -4.76
N SER A 70 -5.83 18.90 -5.85
CA SER A 70 -5.91 20.07 -6.71
C SER A 70 -6.89 19.90 -7.86
N SER A 71 -7.26 18.66 -8.22
CA SER A 71 -8.19 18.40 -9.32
C SER A 71 -9.61 18.89 -9.00
N THR A 72 -10.20 19.60 -9.96
CA THR A 72 -11.56 20.16 -9.91
C THR A 72 -12.59 19.27 -10.62
N SER A 73 -12.15 18.27 -11.40
CA SER A 73 -13.00 17.57 -12.37
C SER A 73 -13.17 16.07 -12.10
N ASP A 74 -12.18 15.38 -11.54
CA ASP A 74 -12.16 13.90 -11.54
C ASP A 74 -12.07 13.24 -10.16
N THR A 75 -11.84 14.00 -9.08
CA THR A 75 -11.64 13.42 -7.73
C THR A 75 -12.34 14.12 -6.57
N PRO A 76 -13.61 14.59 -6.71
CA PRO A 76 -14.40 14.94 -5.52
C PRO A 76 -14.47 13.76 -4.53
N ALA A 77 -14.46 12.53 -5.06
CA ALA A 77 -14.41 11.32 -4.26
C ALA A 77 -13.20 11.26 -3.30
N TYR A 78 -11.99 11.68 -3.73
CA TYR A 78 -10.81 11.61 -2.86
C TYR A 78 -10.88 12.62 -1.72
N LYS A 79 -11.23 13.88 -2.00
CA LYS A 79 -11.41 14.91 -0.96
C LYS A 79 -12.50 14.55 0.03
N THR A 80 -13.65 14.08 -0.46
CA THR A 80 -14.77 13.64 0.39
C THR A 80 -14.39 12.43 1.24
N THR A 81 -13.73 11.44 0.64
CA THR A 81 -13.24 10.25 1.35
C THR A 81 -12.23 10.63 2.42
N LEU A 82 -11.27 11.50 2.08
CA LEU A 82 -10.24 11.97 3.00
C LEU A 82 -10.83 12.76 4.17
N SER A 83 -11.77 13.68 3.90
CA SER A 83 -12.47 14.44 4.95
C SER A 83 -13.27 13.51 5.88
N GLY A 84 -13.96 12.50 5.31
CA GLY A 84 -14.69 11.51 6.10
C GLY A 84 -13.83 10.68 7.07
N VAL A 85 -12.54 10.53 6.78
CA VAL A 85 -11.59 9.82 7.66
C VAL A 85 -10.59 10.73 8.35
N TRP A 86 -10.65 12.05 8.13
CA TRP A 86 -9.64 12.99 8.61
C TRP A 86 -9.53 12.94 10.13
N GLY A 87 -10.66 12.86 10.84
CA GLY A 87 -10.69 12.72 12.31
C GLY A 87 -9.92 11.51 12.84
N ASN A 88 -9.81 10.44 12.04
CA ASN A 88 -9.13 9.19 12.40
C ASN A 88 -7.62 9.23 12.07
N MET A 89 -7.17 10.22 11.30
CA MET A 89 -5.74 10.47 11.05
C MET A 89 -5.14 11.25 12.22
N SER A 90 -4.71 10.54 13.26
CA SER A 90 -4.08 11.18 14.42
C SER A 90 -2.66 11.67 14.09
N GLU A 91 -2.34 12.88 14.53
CA GLU A 91 -0.99 13.45 14.49
C GLU A 91 -0.17 13.14 15.76
N THR A 92 -0.79 12.58 16.81
CA THR A 92 -0.14 12.40 18.12
C THR A 92 1.18 11.61 18.01
N GLU A 93 1.20 10.55 17.21
CA GLU A 93 2.39 9.71 17.02
C GLU A 93 3.36 10.25 15.96
N LEU A 94 2.93 11.22 15.16
CA LEU A 94 3.80 11.93 14.23
C LEU A 94 4.53 13.06 14.94
N LYS A 95 3.84 13.81 15.80
CA LYS A 95 4.41 14.91 16.59
C LYS A 95 5.51 14.47 17.55
N THR A 96 5.53 13.20 17.96
CA THR A 96 6.65 12.63 18.73
C THR A 96 7.92 12.43 17.90
N LYS A 97 7.79 12.31 16.57
CA LYS A 97 8.92 12.14 15.63
C LYS A 97 9.28 13.42 14.89
N ASP A 98 8.30 14.27 14.62
CA ASP A 98 8.42 15.55 13.93
C ASP A 98 7.48 16.55 14.60
N SER A 99 8.00 17.28 15.59
CA SER A 99 7.24 18.26 16.36
C SER A 99 6.79 19.48 15.53
N SER A 100 7.35 19.65 14.33
CA SER A 100 6.96 20.71 13.39
C SER A 100 5.78 20.32 12.50
N LEU A 101 5.37 19.05 12.53
CA LEU A 101 4.23 18.59 11.76
C LEU A 101 2.92 19.04 12.41
N GLU A 102 2.22 19.94 11.76
CA GLU A 102 0.86 20.33 12.10
C GLU A 102 -0.13 19.68 11.14
N LYS A 103 -1.14 19.01 11.68
CA LYS A 103 -2.28 18.53 10.91
C LYS A 103 -3.11 19.73 10.42
N PRO A 104 -3.29 19.89 9.09
CA PRO A 104 -4.18 20.91 8.55
C PRO A 104 -5.62 20.75 9.06
N ALA A 105 -6.36 21.86 9.09
CA ALA A 105 -7.77 21.81 9.44
C ALA A 105 -8.56 21.02 8.38
N ASP A 106 -9.63 20.32 8.78
CA ASP A 106 -10.46 19.54 7.85
C ASP A 106 -11.02 20.41 6.71
N SER A 107 -11.35 21.67 6.99
CA SER A 107 -11.80 22.64 5.99
C SER A 107 -10.74 22.93 4.91
N GLU A 108 -9.45 22.75 5.21
CA GLU A 108 -8.36 22.95 4.26
C GLU A 108 -8.25 21.83 3.21
N ILE A 109 -8.88 20.67 3.43
CA ILE A 109 -8.91 19.57 2.45
C ILE A 109 -9.67 19.99 1.18
N GLN A 110 -10.72 20.79 1.34
CA GLN A 110 -11.52 21.30 0.23
C GLN A 110 -10.86 22.50 -0.46
N ASP A 111 -9.92 23.15 0.22
CA ASP A 111 -9.20 24.31 -0.30
C ASP A 111 -8.02 23.86 -1.19
N SER A 112 -8.19 24.03 -2.50
CA SER A 112 -7.13 23.72 -3.48
C SER A 112 -5.82 24.48 -3.26
N THR A 113 -5.84 25.65 -2.61
CA THR A 113 -4.64 26.42 -2.29
C THR A 113 -3.83 25.80 -1.15
N LYS A 114 -4.49 24.97 -0.33
CA LYS A 114 -3.90 24.22 0.79
C LYS A 114 -3.54 22.78 0.45
N ALA A 115 -3.80 22.36 -0.79
CA ALA A 115 -3.52 21.01 -1.28
C ALA A 115 -2.09 20.54 -1.01
N SER A 116 -1.09 21.43 -1.09
CA SER A 116 0.31 21.09 -0.80
C SER A 116 0.53 20.71 0.67
N SER A 117 -0.01 21.50 1.61
CA SER A 117 0.11 21.25 3.05
C SER A 117 -0.65 20.00 3.46
N VAL A 118 -1.87 19.81 2.93
CA VAL A 118 -2.67 18.60 3.15
C VAL A 118 -1.96 17.37 2.58
N ALA A 119 -1.40 17.46 1.37
CA ALA A 119 -0.63 16.37 0.78
C ALA A 119 0.62 16.01 1.59
N ASP A 120 1.33 17.01 2.13
CA ASP A 120 2.50 16.78 2.99
C ASP A 120 2.14 15.98 4.23
N TYR A 121 1.07 16.41 4.92
CA TYR A 121 0.57 15.71 6.11
C TYR A 121 0.13 14.29 5.79
N VAL A 122 -0.69 14.10 4.75
CA VAL A 122 -1.17 12.77 4.33
C VAL A 122 0.00 11.86 3.96
N ASN A 123 0.99 12.36 3.21
CA ASN A 123 2.17 11.59 2.82
C ASN A 123 2.96 11.12 4.05
N LYS A 124 3.24 12.02 4.99
CA LYS A 124 3.95 11.69 6.24
C LYS A 124 3.15 10.70 7.09
N TRP A 125 1.85 10.92 7.23
CA TRP A 125 0.96 10.02 7.98
C TRP A 125 0.90 8.63 7.35
N CYS A 126 0.70 8.55 6.03
CA CYS A 126 0.67 7.30 5.30
C CYS A 126 1.99 6.54 5.40
N THR A 127 3.13 7.24 5.32
CA THR A 127 4.47 6.63 5.47
C THR A 127 4.70 6.14 6.90
N HIS A 128 4.16 6.84 7.90
CA HIS A 128 4.27 6.39 9.28
C HIS A 128 3.41 5.15 9.53
N ILE A 129 2.13 5.18 9.14
CA ILE A 129 1.20 4.08 9.37
C ILE A 129 1.56 2.86 8.54
N SER A 130 2.03 3.03 7.30
CA SER A 130 2.42 1.92 6.42
C SER A 130 3.47 1.00 7.03
N ASN A 131 4.35 1.54 7.88
CA ASN A 131 5.43 0.82 8.54
C ASN A 131 5.02 0.21 9.90
N LYS A 132 3.80 0.47 10.39
CA LYS A 132 3.32 -0.13 11.63
C LYS A 132 3.00 -1.60 11.41
N GLN A 133 3.37 -2.41 12.40
CA GLN A 133 3.02 -3.83 12.43
C GLN A 133 1.52 -3.99 12.65
N LEU A 134 0.94 -4.91 11.88
CA LEU A 134 -0.46 -5.26 11.89
C LEU A 134 -0.59 -6.74 11.48
N ASP A 135 -0.42 -7.61 12.46
CA ASP A 135 -0.50 -9.06 12.24
C ASP A 135 -1.91 -9.51 11.86
N ILE A 136 -2.95 -8.79 12.33
CA ILE A 136 -4.36 -9.10 12.08
C ILE A 136 -5.08 -7.85 11.58
N VAL A 137 -5.83 -8.00 10.49
CA VAL A 137 -6.70 -6.94 9.95
C VAL A 137 -7.80 -6.62 10.97
N PRO A 138 -7.95 -5.35 11.41
CA PRO A 138 -8.95 -4.95 12.37
C PRO A 138 -10.38 -5.19 11.86
N THR A 139 -11.16 -5.91 12.67
CA THR A 139 -12.60 -6.10 12.53
C THR A 139 -13.37 -4.91 13.10
N THR A 140 -14.69 -4.88 12.95
CA THR A 140 -15.57 -3.75 13.26
C THR A 140 -15.53 -3.25 14.72
N SER A 141 -14.94 -4.01 15.64
CA SER A 141 -14.88 -3.67 17.07
C SER A 141 -13.47 -3.37 17.58
N ASP A 142 -12.47 -3.38 16.70
CA ASP A 142 -11.07 -3.21 17.09
C ASP A 142 -10.68 -1.73 17.23
N ALA A 143 -9.86 -1.41 18.23
CA ALA A 143 -9.36 -0.05 18.47
C ALA A 143 -8.59 0.52 17.26
N ASN A 144 -7.99 -0.34 16.46
CA ASN A 144 -7.24 0.02 15.25
C ASN A 144 -8.13 0.16 14.00
N ARG A 145 -9.44 -0.11 14.09
CA ARG A 145 -10.34 -0.09 12.94
C ARG A 145 -10.40 1.28 12.26
N ASN A 146 -10.49 2.33 13.06
CA ASN A 146 -10.53 3.70 12.56
C ASN A 146 -9.23 4.08 11.83
N THR A 147 -8.08 3.68 12.36
CA THR A 147 -6.77 3.89 11.72
C THR A 147 -6.64 3.08 10.44
N TRP A 148 -7.14 1.84 10.43
CA TRP A 148 -7.14 0.97 9.27
C TRP A 148 -8.00 1.52 8.13
N ASP A 149 -9.24 1.91 8.42
CA ASP A 149 -10.15 2.47 7.42
C ASP A 149 -9.61 3.81 6.89
N ALA A 150 -9.06 4.65 7.77
CA ALA A 150 -8.37 5.88 7.36
C ALA A 150 -7.14 5.59 6.48
N PHE A 151 -6.38 4.54 6.77
CA PHE A 151 -5.20 4.17 6.00
C PHE A 151 -5.58 3.75 4.57
N LYS A 152 -6.61 2.91 4.44
CA LYS A 152 -7.13 2.51 3.12
C LYS A 152 -7.70 3.70 2.34
N ALA A 153 -8.42 4.59 3.02
CA ALA A 153 -9.04 5.75 2.40
C ALA A 153 -8.05 6.83 1.96
N ALA A 154 -7.06 7.15 2.80
CA ALA A 154 -6.12 8.24 2.57
C ALA A 154 -4.87 7.81 1.78
N CYS A 155 -4.44 6.56 1.91
CA CYS A 155 -3.16 6.11 1.35
C CYS A 155 -3.30 5.27 0.08
N PHE A 156 -4.54 4.97 -0.34
CA PHE A 156 -4.81 4.26 -1.57
C PHE A 156 -5.80 5.03 -2.43
N ALA A 157 -5.45 5.22 -3.70
CA ALA A 157 -6.36 5.78 -4.69
C ALA A 157 -6.64 4.74 -5.77
N ASP A 158 -7.78 4.89 -6.44
CA ASP A 158 -8.10 4.05 -7.58
C ASP A 158 -6.96 4.12 -8.60
N LYS A 159 -6.66 2.96 -9.21
CA LYS A 159 -5.71 2.89 -10.30
C LYS A 159 -6.20 3.85 -11.37
N THR A 160 -5.38 4.85 -11.70
CA THR A 160 -5.67 5.71 -12.84
C THR A 160 -5.79 4.77 -14.03
N PRO A 161 -6.95 4.68 -14.71
CA PRO A 161 -6.99 3.92 -15.94
C PRO A 161 -5.91 4.50 -16.86
N PRO A 162 -5.14 3.67 -17.59
CA PRO A 162 -4.14 4.18 -18.51
C PRO A 162 -4.85 5.16 -19.42
N THR A 163 -4.51 6.44 -19.29
CA THR A 163 -4.99 7.48 -20.17
C THR A 163 -4.60 7.05 -21.57
N ALA A 164 -5.60 6.68 -22.37
CA ALA A 164 -5.39 6.49 -23.78
C ALA A 164 -4.72 7.77 -24.29
N PRO A 165 -3.51 7.72 -24.87
CA PRO A 165 -2.92 8.89 -25.45
C PRO A 165 -3.90 9.43 -26.49
N GLY A 166 -4.31 10.69 -26.32
CA GLY A 166 -5.33 11.34 -27.13
C GLY A 166 -5.08 11.14 -28.62
N ALA A 167 -6.16 10.79 -29.33
CA ALA A 167 -6.25 10.82 -30.77
C ALA A 167 -6.44 12.26 -31.27
#